data_AF-A0A0G0KA44-F1
#
_entry.id   AF-A0A0G0KA44-F1
#
_cell.length_a   1.000
_cell.length_b   1.000
_cell.length_c   1.000
_cell.angle_alpha   90.00
_cell.angle_beta   90.00
_cell.angle_gamma   90.00
#
_symmetry.space_group_name_H-M   'P 1'
#
loop_
_entity.id
_entity.type
_entity.pdbx_description
1 polymer ?
#
loop_
_entity_poly.entity_id
_entity_poly.type
_entity_poly.pdbx_seq_one_letter_code
_entity_poly.pdbx_strand_id
1 'polypeptide(L)'
;MLREAGFEPEIFDHYKSLVTTTDWVKGKQITDDQRMQMDAFILSAPENIKKEFNIRQEGQDVKIDYPVIIIKAVKKEAKSCLPNEGVLYETK
;
A
#
# COMPACT_ATOMS: atom_id res chain seq x y z
N MET A 1 4.04 -5.06 -12.27
CA MET A 1 3.18 -5.86 -11.37
C MET A 1 1.69 -5.84 -11.73
N LEU A 2 0.85 -4.86 -11.34
CA LEU A 2 -0.61 -4.94 -11.60
C LEU A 2 -0.99 -4.88 -13.10
N ARG A 3 -0.36 -3.98 -13.86
CA ARG A 3 -0.57 -3.87 -15.32
C ARG A 3 -0.12 -5.12 -16.07
N GLU A 4 1.01 -5.69 -15.69
CA GLU A 4 1.52 -6.96 -16.23
C GLU A 4 0.55 -8.12 -15.96
N ALA A 5 -0.16 -8.08 -14.82
CA ALA A 5 -1.21 -9.05 -14.48
C ALA A 5 -2.56 -8.78 -15.17
N GLY A 6 -2.63 -7.84 -16.11
CA GLY A 6 -3.85 -7.51 -16.87
C GLY A 6 -4.86 -6.63 -16.11
N PHE A 7 -4.43 -5.99 -15.04
CA PHE A 7 -5.25 -5.02 -14.32
C PHE A 7 -4.97 -3.59 -14.76
N GLU A 8 -5.98 -2.74 -14.71
CA GLU A 8 -5.81 -1.29 -14.79
C GLU A 8 -5.86 -0.68 -13.40
N PRO A 9 -4.71 -0.27 -12.84
CA PRO A 9 -4.67 0.38 -11.55
C PRO A 9 -5.03 1.87 -11.69
N GLU A 10 -5.87 2.32 -10.79
CA GLU A 10 -6.22 3.71 -10.52
C GLU A 10 -5.93 3.98 -9.04
N ILE A 11 -5.29 5.11 -8.74
CA ILE A 11 -5.13 5.51 -7.35
C ILE A 11 -6.47 6.08 -6.89
N PHE A 12 -7.09 5.39 -5.95
CA PHE A 12 -8.39 5.75 -5.42
C PHE A 12 -8.27 6.78 -4.31
N ASP A 13 -7.26 6.65 -3.45
CA ASP A 13 -7.09 7.56 -2.32
C ASP A 13 -5.64 7.57 -1.81
N HIS A 14 -5.30 8.64 -1.09
CA HIS A 14 -4.05 8.80 -0.35
C HIS A 14 -4.36 9.31 1.07
N TYR A 15 -3.77 8.67 2.07
CA TYR A 15 -3.83 9.19 3.44
C TYR A 15 -2.54 8.93 4.19
N LYS A 16 -2.35 9.64 5.30
CA LYS A 16 -1.25 9.39 6.24
C LYS A 16 -1.78 8.59 7.42
N SER A 17 -1.22 7.41 7.64
CA SER A 17 -1.52 6.60 8.82
C SER A 17 -0.50 6.90 9.90
N LEU A 18 -0.96 7.29 11.09
CA LEU A 18 -0.09 7.36 12.25
C LEU A 18 0.23 5.95 12.73
N VAL A 19 1.52 5.65 12.90
CA VAL A 19 2.00 4.39 13.44
C VAL A 19 2.87 4.68 14.66
N THR A 20 2.72 3.85 15.70
CA THR A 20 3.60 3.86 16.87
C THR A 20 4.31 2.52 17.00
N THR A 21 5.60 2.54 17.32
CA THR A 21 6.40 1.31 17.43
C THR A 21 5.96 0.41 18.59
N THR A 22 5.31 0.97 19.61
CA THR A 22 4.68 0.21 20.71
C THR A 22 3.44 -0.56 20.30
N ASP A 23 2.71 -0.14 19.26
CA ASP A 23 1.57 -0.91 18.77
C ASP A 23 2.01 -2.25 18.15
N TRP A 24 3.23 -2.33 17.62
CA TRP A 24 3.80 -3.58 17.13
C TRP A 24 4.20 -4.54 18.26
N VAL A 25 4.63 -4.01 19.41
CA VAL A 25 4.83 -4.82 20.63
C VAL A 25 3.50 -5.32 21.18
N LYS A 26 2.49 -4.44 21.30
CA LYS A 26 1.15 -4.83 21.76
C LYS A 26 0.52 -5.91 20.86
N GLY A 27 0.75 -5.81 19.55
CA GLY A 27 0.34 -6.80 18.56
C GLY A 27 1.16 -8.10 18.57
N LYS A 28 2.14 -8.24 19.47
CA LYS A 28 3.08 -9.38 19.56
C LYS A 28 3.83 -9.64 18.25
N GLN A 29 4.04 -8.61 17.44
CA GLN A 29 4.78 -8.71 16.17
C GLN A 29 6.29 -8.62 16.40
N ILE A 30 6.70 -7.90 17.44
CA ILE A 30 8.09 -7.72 17.88
C ILE A 30 8.19 -7.78 19.41
N THR A 31 9.38 -8.11 19.92
CA THR A 31 9.70 -7.99 21.35
C THR A 31 10.09 -6.56 21.73
N ASP A 32 10.15 -6.25 23.03
CA ASP A 32 10.62 -4.95 23.50
C ASP A 32 12.09 -4.68 23.12
N ASP A 33 12.96 -5.69 23.16
CA ASP A 33 14.36 -5.54 22.74
C ASP A 33 14.47 -5.20 21.25
N GLN A 34 13.65 -5.85 20.41
CA GLN A 34 13.55 -5.55 18.98
C GLN A 34 13.01 -4.13 18.75
N ARG A 35 12.01 -3.71 19.54
CA ARG A 35 11.49 -2.34 19.51
C ARG A 35 12.60 -1.34 19.82
N MET A 36 13.40 -1.54 20.87
CA MET A 36 14.47 -0.60 21.23
C MET A 36 15.53 -0.44 20.13
N GLN A 37 15.93 -1.54 19.48
CA GLN A 37 16.87 -1.49 18.36
C GLN A 37 16.29 -0.74 17.16
N MET A 38 15.02 -0.99 16.87
CA MET A 38 14.30 -0.36 15.77
C MET A 38 14.04 1.13 16.02
N ASP A 39 13.65 1.51 17.24
CA ASP A 39 13.48 2.91 17.66
C ASP A 39 14.78 3.68 17.46
N ALA A 40 15.92 3.12 17.89
CA ALA A 40 17.23 3.74 17.69
C ALA A 40 17.58 3.92 16.20
N PHE A 41 17.28 2.92 15.37
CA PHE A 41 17.48 3.00 13.92
C PHE A 41 16.62 4.11 13.30
N ILE A 42 15.32 4.15 13.62
CA ILE A 42 14.37 5.15 13.09
C ILE A 42 14.78 6.56 13.50
N LEU A 43 15.17 6.77 14.77
CA LEU A 43 15.59 8.07 15.28
C LEU A 43 16.94 8.53 14.71
N SER A 44 17.77 7.60 14.22
CA SER A 44 19.01 7.90 13.52
C SER A 44 18.82 8.37 12.07
N ALA A 45 17.59 8.33 11.54
CA ALA A 45 17.31 8.69 10.15
C ALA A 45 17.76 10.13 9.81
N PRO A 46 18.16 10.39 8.56
CA PRO A 46 18.48 11.75 8.10
C PRO A 46 17.31 12.74 8.29
N GLU A 47 17.62 14.02 8.51
CA GLU A 47 16.61 15.05 8.82
C GLU A 47 15.55 15.24 7.71
N ASN A 48 15.91 15.02 6.44
CA ASN A 48 14.93 15.05 5.36
C ASN A 48 13.90 13.91 5.49
N ILE A 49 14.36 12.71 5.88
CA ILE A 49 13.49 11.55 6.10
C ILE A 49 12.61 11.76 7.33
N LYS A 50 13.17 12.29 8.42
CA LYS A 50 12.39 12.64 9.62
C LYS A 50 11.27 13.61 9.30
N LYS A 51 11.52 14.63 8.48
CA LYS A 51 10.50 15.59 8.03
C LYS A 51 9.46 14.95 7.12
N GLU A 52 9.88 14.13 6.16
CA GLU A 52 8.98 13.48 5.20
C GLU A 52 7.94 12.58 5.89
N PHE A 53 8.41 11.74 6.82
CA PHE A 53 7.58 10.78 7.56
C PHE A 53 7.13 11.31 8.93
N ASN A 54 7.36 12.58 9.24
CA ASN A 54 7.05 13.21 10.53
C ASN A 54 7.48 12.36 11.75
N ILE A 55 8.72 11.83 11.69
CA ILE A 55 9.30 10.97 12.72
C ILE A 55 9.55 11.81 13.98
N ARG A 56 8.97 11.38 15.10
CA ARG A 56 9.07 12.08 16.38
C ARG A 56 9.04 11.11 17.55
N GLN A 57 9.76 11.45 18.61
CA GLN A 57 9.71 10.74 19.87
C GLN A 57 8.81 11.50 20.84
N GLU A 58 7.77 10.83 21.35
CA GLU A 58 6.84 11.37 22.34
C GLU A 58 6.81 10.42 23.55
N GLY A 59 7.58 10.77 24.59
CA GLY A 59 7.77 9.87 25.73
C GLY A 59 8.54 8.61 25.35
N GLN A 60 7.95 7.44 25.58
CA GLN A 60 8.55 6.14 25.25
C GLN A 60 8.24 5.67 23.82
N ASP A 61 7.39 6.40 23.09
CA ASP A 61 6.92 6.00 21.77
C ASP A 61 7.66 6.76 20.66
N VAL A 62 8.04 6.02 19.61
CA VAL A 62 8.42 6.61 18.33
C VAL A 62 7.20 6.60 17.42
N LYS A 63 6.82 7.78 16.94
CA LYS A 63 5.66 8.02 16.07
C LYS A 63 6.11 8.34 14.66
N ILE A 64 5.42 7.77 13.68
CA ILE A 64 5.72 7.90 12.25
C ILE A 64 4.41 8.10 11.49
N ASP A 65 4.36 9.10 10.62
CA ASP A 65 3.25 9.30 9.69
C ASP A 65 3.58 8.57 8.38
N TYR A 66 3.02 7.38 8.21
CA TYR A 66 3.27 6.52 7.06
C TYR A 66 2.32 6.86 5.91
N PRO A 67 2.81 7.18 4.69
CA PRO A 67 1.95 7.41 3.54
C PRO A 67 1.34 6.09 3.06
N VAL A 68 0.02 6.06 2.94
CA VAL A 68 -0.74 4.91 2.43
C VAL A 68 -1.47 5.33 1.16
N ILE A 69 -1.43 4.46 0.16
CA ILE A 69 -2.17 4.61 -1.09
C ILE A 69 -3.19 3.47 -1.20
N ILE A 70 -4.43 3.81 -1.55
CA ILE A 70 -5.46 2.83 -1.89
C ILE A 70 -5.49 2.74 -3.41
N ILE A 71 -5.18 1.58 -3.95
CA ILE A 71 -5.23 1.31 -5.38
C ILE A 71 -6.48 0.51 -5.69
N LYS A 72 -7.34 1.06 -6.54
CA LYS A 72 -8.43 0.31 -7.17
C LYS A 72 -7.89 -0.28 -8.47
N ALA A 73 -8.03 -1.58 -8.66
CA ALA A 73 -7.54 -2.25 -9.86
C ALA A 73 -8.64 -3.11 -10.47
N VAL A 74 -8.98 -2.86 -11.75
CA VAL A 74 -10.00 -3.62 -12.47
C VAL A 74 -9.33 -4.51 -13.50
N LYS A 75 -9.68 -5.81 -13.51
CA LYS A 75 -9.18 -6.74 -14.52
C LYS A 75 -9.84 -6.42 -15.85
N LYS A 76 -9.06 -6.09 -16.88
CA LYS A 76 -9.62 -5.99 -18.23
C LYS A 76 -9.81 -7.40 -18.77
N GLU A 77 -11.06 -7.74 -19.10
CA GLU A 77 -11.28 -8.92 -19.92
C GLU A 77 -10.55 -8.73 -21.24
N ALA A 78 -9.85 -9.78 -21.70
CA ALA A 78 -9.35 -9.79 -23.06
C ALA A 78 -10.55 -9.56 -23.97
N LYS A 79 -10.47 -8.56 -24.86
CA LYS A 79 -11.49 -8.39 -25.90
C LYS A 79 -11.61 -9.74 -26.62
N SER A 80 -12.75 -10.39 -26.45
CA SER A 80 -13.10 -11.60 -27.19
C SER A 80 -13.04 -11.25 -28.67
N CYS A 81 -12.00 -11.73 -29.36
CA CYS A 81 -11.92 -11.73 -30.82
C CYS A 81 -12.80 -12.87 -31.34
N LEU A 82 -14.10 -12.83 -31.09
CA LEU A 82 -15.03 -13.65 -31.86
C LEU A 82 -15.58 -12.79 -32.99
N PRO A 83 -15.35 -13.17 -34.26
CA PRO A 83 -15.97 -12.48 -35.37
C PRO A 83 -17.49 -12.66 -35.28
N ASN A 84 -18.21 -11.54 -35.41
CA ASN A 84 -19.63 -11.56 -35.75
C ASN A 84 -19.78 -12.20 -37.14
N GLU A 85 -19.88 -13.53 -37.21
CA GLU A 85 -20.45 -14.20 -38.37
C GLU A 85 -21.93 -14.42 -38.09
N GLY A 86 -22.72 -13.41 -38.42
CA GLY A 86 -24.15 -13.57 -38.65
C GLY A 86 -24.35 -14.55 -39.78
N VAL A 87 -24.70 -15.80 -39.44
CA VAL A 87 -25.13 -16.80 -40.41
C VAL A 87 -26.63 -16.65 -40.63
N LEU A 88 -26.96 -16.30 -41.87
CA LEU A 88 -28.28 -16.22 -42.52
C LEU A 88 -29.13 -17.48 -42.34
N TYR A 89 -30.46 -17.31 -42.26
CA TYR A 89 -31.39 -18.08 -43.11
C TYR A 89 -32.61 -17.21 -43.47
N GLU A 90 -32.75 -16.87 -44.75
CA GLU A 90 -34.04 -16.52 -45.35
C GLU A 90 -34.85 -17.82 -45.54
N THR A 91 -36.02 -17.90 -44.95
CA THR A 91 -37.05 -18.88 -45.33
C THR A 91 -38.05 -18.20 -46.26
N LYS A 92 -38.12 -18.70 -47.49
CA LYS A 92 -39.16 -18.42 -48.50
C LYS A 92 -40.54 -18.87 -48.05
#